data_AF-A0A8A7KDP0-F1
#
_entry.id   AF-A0A8A7KDP0-F1
#
_cell.length_a   1.000
_cell.length_b   1.000
_cell.length_c   1.000
_cell.angle_alpha   90.00
_cell.angle_beta   90.00
_cell.angle_gamma   90.00
#
_symmetry.space_group_name_H-M   'P 1'
#
loop_
_entity.id
_entity.type
_entity.pdbx_description
1 polymer ?
#
loop_
_entity_poly.entity_id
_entity_poly.type
_entity_poly.pdbx_seq_one_letter_code
_entity_poly.pdbx_strand_id
1 'polypeptide(L)'
;MFIFIQDNKCGHKIKILLRKSYDISRVYNDKSVCFRVNKGVVCSNCYHKINLRIDFDKRYNIVNQEIDGGKVISEEEYNSE
;
A
#
# COMPACT_ATOMS: atom_id res chain seq x y z
N MET A 1 -0.78 -5.81 8.96
CA MET A 1 0.33 -5.85 8.00
C MET A 1 0.84 -4.43 7.86
N PHE A 2 2.15 -4.23 7.89
CA PHE A 2 2.72 -2.89 7.69
C PHE A 2 3.08 -2.71 6.23
N ILE A 3 2.86 -1.50 5.73
CA ILE A 3 3.33 -1.05 4.43
C ILE A 3 4.05 0.26 4.65
N PHE A 4 5.21 0.38 4.02
CA PHE A 4 6.04 1.56 4.09
C PHE A 4 6.00 2.22 2.72
N ILE A 5 5.75 3.53 2.71
CA ILE A 5 5.63 4.31 1.48
C ILE A 5 6.53 5.53 1.60
N GLN A 6 7.29 5.81 0.56
CA GLN A 6 7.97 7.07 0.38
C GLN A 6 7.13 7.96 -0.54
N ASP A 7 6.85 9.19 -0.10
CA ASP A 7 6.21 10.19 -0.94
C ASP A 7 7.18 10.69 -2.02
N ASN A 8 6.75 10.69 -3.29
CA ASN A 8 7.59 11.18 -4.39
C ASN A 8 7.73 12.71 -4.39
N LYS A 9 6.81 13.45 -3.73
CA LYS A 9 6.84 14.91 -3.74
C LYS A 9 7.82 15.49 -2.72
N CYS A 10 7.80 15.01 -1.48
CA CYS A 10 8.69 15.52 -0.42
C CYS A 10 9.71 14.49 0.11
N GLY A 11 9.71 13.26 -0.40
CA GLY A 11 10.61 12.19 0.03
C GLY A 11 10.28 11.59 1.40
N HIS A 12 9.21 12.04 2.06
CA HIS A 12 8.85 11.62 3.40
C HIS A 12 8.42 10.14 3.44
N LYS A 13 8.95 9.41 4.42
CA LYS A 13 8.66 7.99 4.65
C LYS A 13 7.44 7.86 5.58
N ILE A 14 6.46 7.08 5.17
CA ILE A 14 5.16 6.91 5.83
C ILE A 14 4.97 5.43 6.16
N LYS A 15 4.64 5.13 7.43
CA LYS A 15 4.29 3.79 7.88
C LYS A 15 2.77 3.65 8.00
N ILE A 16 2.20 2.67 7.31
CA ILE A 16 0.76 2.40 7.31
C ILE A 16 0.51 1.02 7.89
N LEU A 17 -0.44 0.95 8.82
CA LEU A 17 -0.98 -0.31 9.30
C LEU A 17 -2.22 -0.68 8.49
N LEU A 18 -2.12 -1.74 7.68
CA LEU A 18 -3.27 -2.39 7.07
C LEU A 18 -3.85 -3.44 8.01
N ARG A 19 -5.15 -3.33 8.30
CA ARG A 19 -5.90 -4.31 9.08
C ARG A 19 -6.74 -5.19 8.16
N LYS A 20 -6.59 -6.51 8.33
CA LYS A 20 -7.29 -7.51 7.52
C LYS A 20 -8.82 -7.43 7.62
N SER A 21 -9.34 -6.91 8.74
CA SER A 21 -10.77 -6.86 9.02
C SER A 21 -11.55 -5.84 8.18
N TYR A 22 -10.90 -4.79 7.66
CA TYR A 22 -11.61 -3.73 6.92
C TYR A 22 -10.82 -3.13 5.75
N ASP A 23 -9.48 -3.16 5.76
CA ASP A 23 -8.70 -2.63 4.64
C ASP A 23 -8.62 -3.62 3.47
N ILE A 24 -8.87 -4.91 3.72
CA ILE A 24 -8.82 -5.98 2.71
C ILE A 24 -10.23 -6.35 2.30
N SER A 25 -10.56 -6.08 1.04
CA SER A 25 -11.82 -6.49 0.41
C SER A 25 -11.62 -7.76 -0.41
N ARG A 26 -12.61 -8.65 -0.40
CA ARG A 26 -12.59 -9.85 -1.25
C ARG A 26 -13.02 -9.49 -2.67
N VAL A 27 -12.29 -10.00 -3.65
CA VAL A 27 -12.62 -9.83 -5.07
C VAL A 27 -13.18 -11.16 -5.58
N TYR A 28 -14.34 -11.10 -6.22
CA TYR A 28 -15.04 -12.29 -6.74
C TYR A 28 -15.01 -12.37 -8.27
N ASN A 29 -14.75 -11.25 -8.95
CA ASN A 29 -14.82 -11.15 -10.41
C ASN A 29 -13.52 -11.55 -11.12
N ASP A 30 -12.44 -11.82 -10.39
CA ASP A 30 -11.14 -12.16 -10.96
C ASP A 30 -10.64 -13.48 -10.34
N LYS A 31 -10.27 -14.45 -11.18
CA LYS A 31 -9.80 -15.77 -10.71
C LYS A 31 -8.39 -15.70 -10.12
N SER A 32 -7.61 -14.69 -10.49
CA SER A 32 -6.23 -14.52 -10.07
C SER A 32 -6.11 -13.63 -8.82
N VAL A 33 -7.02 -12.65 -8.68
CA VAL A 33 -7.08 -11.74 -7.53
C VAL A 33 -8.19 -12.16 -6.58
N CYS A 34 -7.82 -12.67 -5.42
CA CYS A 34 -8.79 -13.07 -4.38
C CYS A 34 -9.06 -11.93 -3.38
N PHE A 35 -8.07 -11.08 -3.12
CA PHE A 35 -8.20 -9.96 -2.19
C PHE A 35 -7.63 -8.69 -2.79
N ARG A 36 -8.19 -7.55 -2.39
CA ARG A 36 -7.75 -6.22 -2.82
C ARG A 36 -7.72 -5.28 -1.63
N VAL A 37 -6.64 -4.53 -1.53
CA VAL A 37 -6.53 -3.36 -0.66
C VAL A 37 -6.57 -2.13 -1.54
N ASN A 38 -7.44 -1.19 -1.20
CA ASN A 38 -7.44 0.14 -1.80
C ASN A 38 -7.39 1.17 -0.67
N LYS A 39 -6.29 1.93 -0.62
CA LYS A 39 -6.01 2.86 0.47
C LYS A 39 -5.53 4.19 -0.08
N GLY A 40 -6.26 5.25 0.25
CA GLY A 40 -5.78 6.62 0.11
C GLY A 40 -4.96 7.02 1.33
N VAL A 41 -3.76 7.54 1.09
CA VAL A 41 -2.82 7.99 2.12
C VAL A 41 -2.54 9.45 1.86
N VAL A 42 -2.53 10.26 2.92
CA VAL A 42 -2.15 11.67 2.82
C VAL A 42 -0.85 11.84 3.56
N CYS A 43 0.16 12.37 2.86
CA CYS A 43 1.44 12.68 3.49
C CYS A 43 1.24 13.79 4.53
N SER A 44 1.73 13.57 5.75
CA SER A 44 1.66 14.54 6.85
C SER A 44 2.45 15.82 6.58
N ASN A 45 3.54 15.74 5.80
CA ASN A 45 4.41 16.87 5.55
C ASN A 45 3.91 17.81 4.43
N CYS A 46 3.60 17.27 3.25
CA CYS A 46 3.27 18.06 2.06
C CYS A 46 1.79 17.96 1.62
N TYR A 47 0.96 17.25 2.41
CA TYR A 47 -0.46 16.96 2.14
C TYR A 47 -0.72 16.33 0.77
N HIS A 48 0.31 15.71 0.19
CA HIS A 48 0.20 15.00 -1.07
C HIS A 48 -0.63 13.73 -0.87
N LYS A 49 -1.55 13.48 -1.80
CA LYS A 49 -2.40 12.30 -1.80
C LYS A 49 -1.69 11.20 -2.56
N ILE A 50 -1.56 10.06 -1.91
CA ILE A 50 -0.95 8.85 -2.45
C ILE A 50 -2.04 7.78 -2.48
N ASN A 51 -2.28 7.19 -3.65
CA ASN A 51 -3.25 6.12 -3.78
C ASN A 51 -2.51 4.79 -3.89
N LEU A 52 -2.85 3.86 -3.01
CA LEU A 52 -2.28 2.52 -2.98
C LEU A 52 -3.36 1.51 -3.33
N ARG A 53 -3.08 0.68 -4.33
CA ARG A 53 -3.88 -0.50 -4.66
C ARG A 53 -2.98 -1.73 -4.68
N ILE A 54 -3.32 -2.74 -3.89
CA ILE A 54 -2.60 -4.00 -3.86
C ILE A 54 -3.60 -5.13 -4.00
N ASP A 55 -3.34 -5.99 -4.97
CA ASP A 55 -4.13 -7.18 -5.23
C ASP A 55 -3.35 -8.41 -4.78
N PHE A 56 -4.04 -9.29 -4.04
CA PHE A 56 -3.47 -10.49 -3.48
C PHE A 56 -4.18 -11.75 -3.99
N ASP A 57 -3.44 -12.85 -4.05
CA ASP A 57 -3.98 -14.18 -4.33
C ASP A 57 -4.64 -14.78 -3.07
N LYS A 58 -5.12 -16.03 -3.18
CA LYS A 58 -5.75 -16.75 -2.06
C LYS A 58 -4.80 -17.00 -0.87
N ARG A 59 -3.48 -16.99 -1.11
CA ARG A 59 -2.42 -17.20 -0.11
C ARG A 59 -1.85 -15.89 0.44
N TYR A 60 -2.42 -14.74 0.06
CA TYR A 60 -1.92 -13.39 0.39
C TYR A 60 -0.57 -13.04 -0.26
N ASN A 61 -0.19 -13.68 -1.37
CA ASN A 61 0.92 -13.20 -2.18
C ASN A 61 0.48 -12.00 -3.00
N ILE A 62 1.35 -11.01 -3.16
CA ILE A 62 1.09 -9.82 -3.99
C ILE A 62 1.09 -10.27 -5.46
N VAL A 63 -0.03 -10.06 -6.15
CA VAL A 63 -0.21 -10.35 -7.58
C VAL A 63 -0.07 -9.07 -8.40
N ASN A 64 -0.59 -7.96 -7.87
CA ASN A 64 -0.45 -6.65 -8.49
C ASN A 64 -0.27 -5.58 -7.42
N GLN A 65 0.52 -4.57 -7.73
CA GLN A 65 0.84 -3.47 -6.84
C GLN A 65 0.90 -2.19 -7.65
N GLU A 66 -0.08 -1.32 -7.42
CA GLU A 66 -0.21 -0.02 -8.05
C GLU A 66 -0.09 1.05 -6.97
N ILE A 67 0.81 2.00 -7.19
CA ILE A 67 0.96 3.17 -6.32
C ILE A 67 1.03 4.42 -7.19
N ASP A 68 0.21 5.40 -6.84
CA ASP A 68 0.18 6.70 -7.49
C ASP A 68 0.59 7.77 -6.48
N GLY A 69 1.54 8.62 -6.87
CA GLY A 69 2.06 9.69 -6.00
C GLY A 69 3.13 9.26 -4.98
N GLY A 70 3.59 8.01 -4.97
CA GLY A 70 4.62 7.53 -4.06
C GLY A 70 5.31 6.25 -4.54
N LYS A 71 6.17 5.70 -3.69
CA LYS A 71 6.85 4.42 -3.89
C LYS A 71 6.72 3.55 -2.64
N VAL A 72 6.40 2.28 -2.79
CA VAL A 72 6.44 1.35 -1.66
C VAL A 72 7.90 0.95 -1.43
N ILE A 73 8.34 1.04 -0.18
CA ILE A 73 9.70 0.72 0.26
C ILE A 73 9.67 -0.45 1.23
N SER A 74 10.81 -1.12 1.42
CA SER A 74 10.95 -2.15 2.44
C SER A 74 10.99 -1.56 3.85
N GLU A 75 10.83 -2.42 4.87
CA GLU A 75 11.03 -2.00 6.26
C GLU A 75 12.47 -1.55 6.52
N GLU A 76 13.45 -2.17 5.85
CA GLU A 76 14.86 -1.82 5.93
C GLU A 76 15.12 -0.42 5.39
N GLU A 77 14.56 -0.08 4.22
CA GLU A 77 14.65 1.27 3.62
C GLU A 77 13.93 2.32 4.48
N TYR A 78 12.88 1.93 5.20
CA TYR A 78 12.18 2.83 6.12
C TYR A 78 13.03 3.16 7.36
N ASN A 79 13.72 2.16 7.91
CA ASN A 79 14.55 2.30 9.11
C ASN A 79 15.96 2.82 8.82
N SER A 80 16.47 2.65 7.60
CA SER A 80 17.73 3.26 7.17
C SER A 80 17.47 4.76 6.98
N GLU A 81 18.24 5.61 7.65
CA GLU A 81 18.05 7.07 7.68
C GLU A 81 18.08 7.69 6.26
#